data_AF-A0A257QMR3-F1
#
_entry.id   AF-A0A257QMR3-F1
#
_cell.length_a   1.000
_cell.length_b   1.000
_cell.length_c   1.000
_cell.angle_alpha   90.00
_cell.angle_beta   90.00
_cell.angle_gamma   90.00
#
_symmetry.space_group_name_H-M   'P 1'
#
loop_
_entity.id
_entity.type
_entity.pdbx_description
1 polymer ?
#
loop_
_entity_poly.entity_id
_entity_poly.type
_entity_poly.pdbx_seq_one_letter_code
_entity_poly.pdbx_strand_id
1 'polypeptide(L)'
;MLVADKTGPDLAMQRLMRRAGRPVFGPAPRLEINPAHGWIKALASQPEPEKQAELLLDLAKLQEGEVPENPAEFVKRVAESLSKA
;
A
#
# COMPACT_ATOMS: atom_id res chain seq x y z
N MET A 1 -1.78 6.01 -3.73
CA MET A 1 -1.42 6.84 -2.56
C MET A 1 -2.32 6.44 -1.41
N LEU A 2 -1.81 6.38 -0.18
CA LEU A 2 -2.66 6.17 0.99
C LEU A 2 -3.15 7.54 1.49
N VAL A 3 -4.42 7.62 1.83
CA VAL A 3 -5.05 8.83 2.36
C VAL A 3 -5.76 8.47 3.65
N ALA A 4 -5.66 9.33 4.66
CA ALA A 4 -6.44 9.17 5.88
C ALA A 4 -7.94 9.16 5.55
N ASP A 5 -8.75 8.49 6.36
CA ASP A 5 -10.20 8.63 6.19
C ASP A 5 -10.65 10.05 6.52
N LYS A 6 -11.87 10.40 6.11
CA LYS A 6 -12.50 11.71 6.33
C LYS A 6 -12.75 11.99 7.82
N THR A 7 -12.75 10.96 8.65
CA THR A 7 -12.97 11.06 10.09
C THR A 7 -11.80 10.42 10.84
N GLY A 8 -11.35 11.08 11.92
CA GLY A 8 -10.28 10.58 12.77
C GLY A 8 -8.91 11.22 12.50
N PRO A 9 -7.84 10.68 13.13
CA PRO A 9 -6.50 11.24 13.04
C PRO A 9 -5.90 11.06 11.65
N ASP A 10 -5.14 12.05 11.19
CA ASP A 10 -4.41 11.97 9.93
C ASP A 10 -3.32 10.87 9.95
N LEU A 11 -2.77 10.55 8.78
CA LEU A 11 -1.77 9.49 8.63
C LEU A 11 -0.49 9.75 9.46
N ALA A 12 -0.08 11.01 9.60
CA ALA A 12 1.14 11.36 10.34
C ALA A 12 0.95 11.12 11.85
N MET A 13 -0.21 11.51 12.38
CA MET A 13 -0.61 11.27 13.76
C MET A 13 -0.79 9.77 14.04
N GLN A 14 -1.42 9.03 13.12
CA GLN A 14 -1.53 7.57 13.23
C GLN A 14 -0.16 6.88 13.32
N ARG A 15 0.83 7.33 12.51
CA ARG A 15 2.22 6.82 12.59
C ARG A 15 2.88 7.15 13.92
N LEU A 16 2.73 8.39 14.39
CA LEU A 16 3.30 8.81 15.68
C LEU A 16 2.75 7.94 16.82
N MET A 17 1.43 7.70 16.83
CA MET A 17 0.80 6.84 17.82
C MET A 17 1.30 5.39 17.76
N ARG A 18 1.43 4.82 16.54
CA ARG A 18 1.97 3.47 16.35
C ARG A 18 3.41 3.35 16.85
N ARG A 19 4.26 4.34 16.54
CA ARG A 19 5.66 4.40 17.03
C ARG A 19 5.75 4.56 18.54
N ALA A 20 4.80 5.26 19.14
CA ALA A 20 4.69 5.40 20.59
C ALA A 20 4.11 4.15 21.30
N GLY A 21 3.84 3.06 20.57
CA GLY A 21 3.24 1.83 21.11
C GLY A 21 1.79 2.01 21.56
N ARG A 22 1.13 3.10 21.17
CA ARG A 22 -0.27 3.35 21.50
C ARG A 22 -1.17 2.69 20.46
N PRO A 23 -2.29 2.07 20.87
CA PRO A 23 -3.30 1.60 19.93
C PRO A 23 -3.75 2.78 19.06
N VAL A 24 -3.70 2.57 17.74
CA VAL A 24 -4.20 3.54 16.77
C VAL A 24 -5.72 3.38 16.76
N PHE A 25 -6.42 4.35 17.33
CA PHE A 25 -7.87 4.43 17.24
C PHE A 25 -8.22 5.31 16.04
N GLY A 26 -8.65 4.67 14.96
CA GLY A 26 -9.05 5.36 13.73
C GLY A 26 -9.41 4.37 12.62
N PRO A 27 -10.22 4.80 11.64
CA PRO A 27 -10.51 3.99 10.46
C PRO A 27 -9.23 3.69 9.66
N ALA A 28 -9.25 2.54 8.97
CA ALA A 28 -8.16 2.16 8.07
C ALA A 28 -7.98 3.22 6.96
N PRO A 29 -6.75 3.49 6.53
CA PRO A 29 -6.50 4.43 5.45
C PRO A 29 -7.09 3.92 4.13
N ARG A 30 -7.49 4.84 3.26
CA ARG A 30 -7.96 4.51 1.91
C ARG A 30 -6.81 4.50 0.92
N LEU A 31 -6.80 3.50 0.04
CA LEU A 31 -5.91 3.47 -1.11
C LEU A 31 -6.57 4.19 -2.28
N GLU A 32 -6.01 5.32 -2.68
CA GLU A 32 -6.40 6.03 -3.90
C GLU A 32 -5.52 5.60 -5.08
N ILE A 33 -6.18 5.26 -6.19
CA ILE A 33 -5.56 4.78 -7.43
C ILE A 33 -5.81 5.78 -8.57
N ASN A 34 -4.84 5.91 -9.48
CA ASN A 34 -5.00 6.67 -10.71
C ASN A 34 -5.43 5.74 -11.86
N PRO A 35 -6.69 5.78 -12.33
CA PRO A 35 -7.16 4.88 -13.38
C PRO A 35 -6.49 5.13 -14.74
N ALA A 36 -5.91 6.31 -14.97
CA ALA A 36 -5.19 6.61 -16.20
C ALA A 36 -3.81 5.93 -16.26
N HIS A 37 -3.26 5.49 -15.12
CA HIS A 37 -1.93 4.89 -15.04
C HIS A 37 -1.87 3.52 -15.72
N GLY A 38 -0.80 3.28 -16.50
CA GLY A 38 -0.63 2.05 -17.29
C GLY A 38 -0.70 0.77 -16.45
N TRP A 39 -0.06 0.77 -15.28
CA TRP A 39 -0.11 -0.38 -14.36
C TRP A 39 -1.52 -0.68 -13.86
N ILE A 40 -2.33 0.34 -13.54
CA ILE A 40 -3.70 0.13 -13.06
C ILE A 40 -4.58 -0.46 -14.16
N LYS A 41 -4.41 -0.01 -15.41
CA LYS A 41 -5.10 -0.60 -16.57
C LYS A 41 -4.69 -2.06 -16.81
N ALA A 42 -3.40 -2.37 -16.69
CA ALA A 42 -2.88 -3.73 -16.82
C ALA A 42 -3.45 -4.65 -15.72
N LEU A 43 -3.45 -4.19 -14.47
CA LEU A 43 -4.05 -4.88 -13.32
C LEU A 43 -5.53 -5.18 -13.55
N ALA A 44 -6.30 -4.20 -14.00
CA ALA A 44 -7.74 -4.36 -14.27
C ALA A 44 -8.05 -5.39 -15.37
N SER A 45 -7.07 -5.72 -16.22
CA SER A 45 -7.21 -6.68 -17.32
C SER A 45 -6.67 -8.07 -16.98
N GLN A 46 -6.07 -8.26 -15.79
CA GLN A 46 -5.51 -9.55 -15.37
C GLN A 46 -6.59 -10.44 -14.71
N PRO A 47 -6.59 -11.76 -15.00
CA PRO A 47 -7.56 -12.69 -14.40
C PRO A 47 -7.30 -12.96 -12.91
N GLU A 48 -6.05 -12.86 -12.46
CA GLU A 48 -5.63 -13.05 -11.06
C GLU A 48 -4.72 -11.88 -10.63
N PRO A 49 -5.30 -10.70 -10.35
CA PRO A 49 -4.52 -9.49 -10.06
C PRO A 49 -4.06 -9.39 -8.60
N GLU A 50 -4.41 -10.34 -7.73
CA GLU A 50 -4.26 -10.23 -6.27
C GLU A 50 -2.82 -9.94 -5.85
N LYS A 51 -1.85 -10.71 -6.39
CA LYS A 51 -0.43 -10.55 -6.01
C LYS A 51 0.13 -9.19 -6.41
N GLN A 52 -0.29 -8.67 -7.56
CA GLN A 52 0.14 -7.39 -8.10
C GLN A 52 -0.59 -6.23 -7.40
N ALA A 53 -1.84 -6.44 -6.97
CA ALA A 53 -2.59 -5.50 -6.15
C ALA A 53 -2.00 -5.40 -4.73
N GLU A 54 -1.56 -6.52 -4.14
CA GLU A 54 -0.81 -6.51 -2.89
C GLU A 54 0.51 -5.74 -3.02
N LEU A 55 1.25 -5.95 -4.12
CA LEU A 55 2.47 -5.18 -4.39
C LEU A 55 2.18 -3.67 -4.52
N LEU A 56 1.09 -3.29 -5.18
CA LEU A 56 0.65 -1.89 -5.27
C LEU A 56 0.37 -1.30 -3.88
N LEU A 57 -0.29 -2.06 -3.00
CA LEU A 57 -0.57 -1.64 -1.63
C LEU A 57 0.72 -1.49 -0.82
N ASP A 58 1.65 -2.44 -0.92
CA ASP A 58 2.93 -2.39 -0.21
C ASP A 58 3.77 -1.20 -0.65
N LEU A 59 3.78 -0.87 -1.95
CA LEU A 59 4.43 0.35 -2.45
C LEU A 59 3.78 1.62 -1.90
N ALA A 60 2.45 1.65 -1.76
CA ALA A 60 1.74 2.78 -1.18
C ALA A 60 2.08 2.93 0.32
N LYS A 61 2.13 1.82 1.08
CA LYS A 61 2.62 1.80 2.47
C LYS A 61 4.06 2.30 2.57
N LEU A 62 4.93 1.87 1.64
CA LEU A 62 6.33 2.27 1.61
C LEU A 62 6.51 3.77 1.30
N GLN A 63 5.71 4.33 0.40
CA GLN A 63 5.68 5.77 0.12
C GLN A 63 5.32 6.57 1.39
N GLU A 64 4.45 6.01 2.21
CA GLU A 64 4.10 6.53 3.52
C GLU A 64 5.17 6.24 4.59
N GLY A 65 6.31 5.63 4.25
CA GLY A 65 7.37 5.32 5.21
C GLY A 65 6.97 4.22 6.22
N GLU A 66 5.95 3.43 5.90
CA GLU A 66 5.65 2.18 6.58
C GLU A 66 6.45 1.05 5.93
N VAL A 67 7.04 0.18 6.76
CA VAL A 67 7.71 -1.01 6.27
C VAL A 67 6.66 -2.06 5.93
N PRO A 68 6.75 -2.76 4.79
CA PRO A 68 5.88 -3.89 4.50
C PRO A 68 5.90 -4.90 5.64
N GLU A 69 4.74 -5.50 5.95
CA GLU A 69 4.61 -6.46 7.06
C GLU A 69 5.55 -7.66 6.90
N ASN A 70 5.80 -8.07 5.65
CA ASN A 70 6.78 -9.09 5.31
C ASN A 70 7.77 -8.55 4.26
N PRO A 71 8.93 -8.02 4.68
CA PRO A 71 9.93 -7.46 3.78
C PRO A 71 10.48 -8.47 2.76
N ALA A 72 10.63 -9.75 3.15
CA ALA A 72 11.17 -10.77 2.27
C ALA A 72 10.20 -11.11 1.12
N GLU A 73 8.92 -11.29 1.43
CA GLU A 73 7.88 -11.51 0.41
C GLU A 73 7.68 -10.28 -0.48
N PHE A 74 7.78 -9.06 0.07
CA PHE A 74 7.75 -7.84 -0.73
C PHE A 74 8.88 -7.80 -1.75
N VAL A 75 10.14 -8.03 -1.32
CA VAL A 75 11.31 -8.04 -2.22
C VAL A 75 11.15 -9.11 -3.31
N LYS A 76 10.66 -10.30 -2.96
CA LYS A 76 10.37 -11.37 -3.91
C LYS A 76 9.33 -10.92 -4.96
N ARG A 77 8.22 -10.32 -4.53
CA ARG A 77 7.17 -9.79 -5.44
C ARG A 77 7.71 -8.69 -6.37
N VAL A 78 8.58 -7.81 -5.87
CA VAL A 78 9.26 -6.79 -6.70
C VAL A 78 10.14 -7.46 -7.76
N ALA A 79 10.97 -8.42 -7.38
CA ALA A 79 11.86 -9.13 -8.30
C ALA A 79 11.07 -9.91 -9.38
N GLU A 80 9.99 -10.58 -8.98
CA GLU A 80 9.07 -11.26 -9.92
C GLU A 80 8.40 -10.27 -10.88
N SER A 81 8.02 -9.08 -10.42
CA SER A 81 7.41 -8.06 -11.26
C SER A 81 8.39 -7.45 -12.28
N LEU A 82 9.68 -7.32 -11.92
CA LEU A 82 10.71 -6.76 -12.80
C LEU A 82 11.20 -7.77 -13.85
N SER A 83 11.15 -9.06 -13.55
CA SER A 83 11.59 -10.13 -14.47
C SER A 83 10.55 -10.54 -15.51
N LYS A 84 9.28 -10.14 -15.33
CA LYS A 84 8.19 -10.35 -16.29
C LYS A 84 7.99 -9.17 -17.27
N ALA A 85 8.87 -8.17 -17.22
CA ALA A 85 8.84 -6.97 -18.05
C ALA A 85 9.61 -7.15 -19.37
#